data_AF-A0A495SPJ2-F1
#
_entry.id   AF-A0A495SPJ2-F1
#
_cell.length_a   1.000
_cell.length_b   1.000
_cell.length_c   1.000
_cell.angle_alpha   90.00
_cell.angle_beta   90.00
_cell.angle_gamma   90.00
#
_symmetry.space_group_name_H-M   'P 1'
#
loop_
_entity.id
_entity.type
_entity.pdbx_description
1 polymer ?
#
loop_
_entity_poly.entity_id
_entity_poly.type
_entity_poly.pdbx_seq_one_letter_code
_entity_poly.pdbx_strand_id
1 'polypeptide(L)'
;MNWIIRSTKIVKLHTNLNEILRPVWEDLKEYDWILTDLDFISDDTIPIHFDQDTFILNTKQFEILFNSRTQIIWGIISAVPKNTELNLNLISKLSAEDMAVWENDKFLIEKSYLEIIAFDSSYTIIKFTDGKLSSKFKEYFKDQALELEKYISKN
;
A
#
# COMPACT_ATOMS: atom_id res chain seq x y z
N MET A 1 -0.23 -13.93 3.68
CA MET A 1 -1.63 -13.99 3.19
C MET A 1 -2.05 -12.59 2.81
N ASN A 2 -2.57 -12.46 1.59
CA ASN A 2 -2.74 -11.18 0.91
C ASN A 2 -4.22 -10.91 0.67
N TRP A 3 -4.60 -9.64 0.77
CA TRP A 3 -5.99 -9.23 0.81
C TRP A 3 -6.28 -8.23 -0.29
N ILE A 4 -7.50 -8.27 -0.80
CA ILE A 4 -8.07 -7.24 -1.65
C ILE A 4 -9.28 -6.64 -0.97
N ILE A 5 -9.32 -5.31 -0.96
CA ILE A 5 -10.44 -4.53 -0.48
C ILE A 5 -11.08 -3.83 -1.68
N ARG A 6 -12.39 -4.02 -1.86
CA ARG A 6 -13.23 -3.29 -2.80
C ARG A 6 -14.17 -2.39 -2.00
N SER A 7 -14.37 -1.15 -2.44
CA SER A 7 -15.32 -0.15 -1.89
C SER A 7 -16.02 -0.57 -0.59
N THR A 8 -15.47 -0.13 0.54
CA THR A 8 -15.98 -0.51 1.87
C THR A 8 -16.91 0.56 2.40
N LYS A 9 -17.81 0.19 3.31
CA LYS A 9 -18.59 1.18 4.07
C LYS A 9 -17.73 1.96 5.09
N ILE A 10 -16.50 1.50 5.32
CA ILE A 10 -15.54 2.06 6.29
C ILE A 10 -14.70 3.17 5.65
N VAL A 11 -14.35 3.02 4.37
CA VAL A 11 -13.40 3.88 3.68
C VAL A 11 -14.16 4.90 2.81
N LYS A 12 -14.10 6.19 3.20
CA LYS A 12 -14.76 7.28 2.46
C LYS A 12 -14.15 7.58 1.07
N LEU A 13 -12.87 7.24 0.87
CA LEU A 13 -12.09 7.40 -0.36
C LEU A 13 -11.27 6.13 -0.53
N HIS A 14 -11.39 5.42 -1.65
CA HIS A 14 -10.98 4.01 -1.77
C HIS A 14 -9.57 3.66 -1.28
N THR A 15 -8.60 4.59 -1.40
CA THR A 15 -7.25 4.43 -0.84
C THR A 15 -6.97 5.45 0.28
N ASN A 16 -7.81 5.48 1.31
CA ASN A 16 -7.49 6.22 2.52
C ASN A 16 -6.49 5.41 3.36
N LEU A 17 -5.22 5.81 3.32
CA LEU A 17 -4.14 5.13 4.03
C LEU A 17 -4.38 5.06 5.54
N ASN A 18 -5.02 6.08 6.13
CA ASN A 18 -5.37 6.07 7.54
C ASN A 18 -6.21 4.85 7.89
N GLU A 19 -7.29 4.63 7.14
CA GLU A 19 -8.22 3.53 7.38
C GLU A 19 -7.60 2.17 7.04
N ILE A 20 -6.88 2.08 5.91
CA ILE A 20 -6.23 0.84 5.44
C ILE A 20 -5.19 0.36 6.45
N LEU A 21 -4.32 1.25 6.91
CA LEU A 21 -3.20 0.87 7.78
C LEU A 21 -3.54 0.93 9.27
N ARG A 22 -4.67 1.50 9.68
CA ARG A 22 -5.09 1.60 11.10
C ARG A 22 -4.84 0.34 11.94
N PRO A 23 -5.23 -0.88 11.51
CA PRO A 23 -5.08 -2.06 12.36
C PRO A 23 -3.63 -2.52 12.57
N VAL A 24 -2.69 -2.03 11.76
CA VAL A 24 -1.29 -2.47 11.75
C VAL A 24 -0.30 -1.32 11.88
N TRP A 25 -0.76 -0.07 11.95
CA TRP A 25 0.09 1.13 11.90
C TRP A 25 1.15 1.16 13.01
N GLU A 26 0.78 0.78 14.23
CA GLU A 26 1.71 0.76 15.36
C GLU A 26 2.89 -0.19 15.14
N ASP A 27 2.68 -1.28 14.41
CA ASP A 27 3.72 -2.26 14.07
C ASP A 27 4.64 -1.76 12.92
N LEU A 28 4.29 -0.66 12.25
CA LEU A 28 4.99 -0.13 11.06
C LEU A 28 5.81 1.14 11.33
N LYS A 29 5.87 1.60 12.58
CA LYS A 29 6.58 2.84 12.96
C LYS A 29 8.11 2.75 12.83
N GLU A 30 8.66 1.56 12.64
CA GLU A 30 10.10 1.34 12.48
C GLU A 30 10.54 1.18 11.02
N TYR A 31 9.64 1.40 10.06
CA TYR A 31 9.90 1.20 8.63
C TYR A 31 10.04 2.54 7.90
N ASP A 32 10.85 2.51 6.85
CA ASP A 32 10.83 3.52 5.80
C ASP A 32 9.79 3.10 4.75
N TRP A 33 9.27 4.08 4.03
CA TRP A 33 8.18 3.89 3.08
C TRP A 33 8.62 4.30 1.68
N ILE A 34 8.48 3.39 0.74
CA ILE A 34 8.76 3.63 -0.67
C ILE A 34 7.42 3.80 -1.38
N LEU A 35 7.32 4.83 -2.20
CA LEU A 35 6.14 5.07 -3.03
C LEU A 35 6.57 5.28 -4.47
N THR A 36 5.88 4.66 -5.42
CA THR A 36 6.18 4.78 -6.85
C THR A 36 4.92 4.56 -7.69
N ASP A 37 4.96 4.99 -8.95
CA ASP A 37 3.83 4.89 -9.90
C ASP A 37 2.56 5.59 -9.37
N LEU A 38 2.75 6.73 -8.69
CA LEU A 38 1.68 7.41 -7.97
C LEU A 38 0.82 8.28 -8.88
N ASP A 39 -0.49 8.09 -8.79
CA ASP A 39 -1.50 9.08 -9.17
C ASP A 39 -2.40 9.35 -7.96
N PHE A 40 -2.57 10.62 -7.59
CA PHE A 40 -3.25 11.00 -6.36
C PHE A 40 -3.91 12.37 -6.44
N ILE A 41 -4.92 12.59 -5.61
CA ILE A 41 -5.54 13.89 -5.39
C ILE A 41 -5.42 14.23 -3.92
N SER A 42 -4.91 15.43 -3.62
CA SER A 42 -4.82 15.93 -2.26
C SER A 42 -5.04 17.44 -2.19
N ASP A 43 -5.80 17.87 -1.19
CA ASP A 43 -5.92 19.27 -0.79
C ASP A 43 -4.91 19.64 0.32
N ASP A 44 -4.23 18.64 0.90
CA ASP A 44 -3.32 18.82 2.03
C ASP A 44 -1.87 18.93 1.54
N THR A 45 -1.02 19.61 2.31
CA THR A 45 0.43 19.63 2.05
C THR A 45 1.05 18.30 2.47
N ILE A 46 1.52 17.53 1.50
CA ILE A 46 2.06 16.17 1.70
C ILE A 46 3.50 16.07 1.17
N PRO A 47 4.29 15.10 1.64
CA PRO A 47 5.71 14.96 1.27
C PRO A 47 5.92 14.22 -0.07
N ILE A 48 4.95 14.26 -0.98
CA ILE A 48 5.01 13.70 -2.33
C ILE A 48 4.50 14.74 -3.32
N HIS A 49 5.02 14.72 -4.55
CA HIS A 49 4.78 15.75 -5.56
C HIS A 49 4.97 15.20 -6.97
N PHE A 50 4.21 15.67 -7.96
CA PHE A 50 4.17 15.04 -9.30
C PHE A 50 5.47 15.10 -10.11
N ASP A 51 6.46 15.86 -9.67
CA ASP A 51 7.76 16.05 -10.32
C ASP A 51 8.78 14.94 -10.00
N GLN A 52 8.40 13.91 -9.24
CA GLN A 52 9.22 12.72 -8.99
C GLN A 52 8.39 11.44 -9.17
N ASP A 53 9.03 10.41 -9.73
CA ASP A 53 8.37 9.11 -9.97
C ASP A 53 8.44 8.18 -8.75
N THR A 54 9.40 8.41 -7.84
CA THR A 54 9.64 7.55 -6.67
C THR A 54 10.02 8.38 -5.44
N PHE A 55 9.43 8.04 -4.30
CA PHE A 55 9.65 8.70 -3.01
C PHE A 55 10.14 7.69 -1.98
N ILE A 56 11.05 8.14 -1.12
CA ILE A 56 11.45 7.42 0.08
C ILE A 56 11.13 8.33 1.26
N LEU A 57 10.16 7.93 2.07
CA LEU A 57 9.68 8.65 3.22
C LEU A 57 10.10 7.92 4.48
N ASN A 58 10.74 8.62 5.41
CA ASN A 58 10.85 8.08 6.76
C ASN A 58 9.46 8.04 7.43
N THR A 59 9.37 7.36 8.57
CA THR A 59 8.11 7.22 9.31
C THR A 59 7.40 8.55 9.59
N LYS A 60 8.14 9.61 9.96
CA LYS A 60 7.54 10.93 10.25
C LYS A 60 6.95 11.59 9.01
N GLN A 61 7.62 11.47 7.87
CA GLN A 61 7.11 11.96 6.60
C GLN A 61 5.90 11.14 6.17
N PHE A 62 5.98 9.82 6.22
CA PHE A 62 4.85 8.98 5.88
C PHE A 62 3.64 9.20 6.81
N GLU A 63 3.86 9.51 8.09
CA GLU A 63 2.79 9.85 9.03
C GLU A 63 1.99 11.09 8.61
N ILE A 64 2.62 12.06 7.91
CA ILE A 64 1.91 13.20 7.33
C ILE A 64 0.95 12.72 6.24
N LEU A 65 1.40 11.85 5.34
CA LEU A 65 0.59 11.27 4.27
C LEU A 65 -0.49 10.32 4.83
N PHE A 66 -0.17 9.55 5.86
CA PHE A 66 -1.10 8.64 6.55
C PHE A 66 -2.24 9.39 7.23
N ASN A 67 -2.00 10.61 7.72
CA ASN A 67 -3.01 11.45 8.37
C ASN A 67 -3.68 12.45 7.43
N SER A 68 -3.22 12.57 6.18
CA SER A 68 -3.83 13.47 5.20
C SER A 68 -5.12 12.89 4.62
N ARG A 69 -5.87 13.76 3.95
CA ARG A 69 -7.06 13.41 3.17
C ARG A 69 -6.69 13.17 1.70
N THR A 70 -5.54 12.55 1.46
CA THR A 70 -5.09 12.19 0.11
C THR A 70 -5.84 10.96 -0.38
N GLN A 71 -6.40 11.05 -1.59
CA GLN A 71 -6.88 9.89 -2.33
C GLN A 71 -5.78 9.43 -3.28
N ILE A 72 -5.27 8.22 -3.07
CA ILE A 72 -4.34 7.59 -4.01
C ILE A 72 -5.17 6.80 -5.03
N ILE A 73 -5.18 7.26 -6.26
CA ILE A 73 -5.92 6.64 -7.38
C ILE A 73 -5.11 5.44 -7.89
N TRP A 74 -3.82 5.65 -8.08
CA TRP A 74 -2.87 4.67 -8.57
C TRP A 74 -1.60 4.68 -7.73
N GLY A 75 -0.97 3.51 -7.54
CA GLY A 75 0.38 3.48 -6.99
C GLY A 75 0.76 2.24 -6.19
N ILE A 76 2.07 2.12 -6.00
CA ILE A 76 2.71 1.09 -5.19
C ILE A 76 3.31 1.77 -3.95
N ILE A 77 2.96 1.26 -2.77
CA ILE A 77 3.39 1.81 -1.48
C ILE A 77 3.92 0.65 -0.63
N SER A 78 5.16 0.73 -0.19
CA SER A 78 5.83 -0.39 0.47
C SER A 78 6.55 0.04 1.74
N ALA A 79 6.28 -0.65 2.84
CA ALA A 79 7.06 -0.52 4.07
C ALA A 79 8.29 -1.43 3.99
N VAL A 80 9.48 -0.86 4.13
CA VAL A 80 10.77 -1.57 4.09
C VAL A 80 11.57 -1.31 5.36
N PRO A 81 12.37 -2.29 5.83
CA PRO A 81 13.24 -2.08 6.97
C PRO A 81 14.16 -0.87 6.75
N LYS A 82 14.40 -0.09 7.80
CA LYS A 82 15.36 1.04 7.75
C LYS A 82 16.73 0.59 7.24
N ASN A 83 17.41 1.49 6.54
CA ASN A 83 18.73 1.24 5.93
C ASN A 83 18.76 0.08 4.92
N THR A 84 17.61 -0.25 4.32
CA THR A 84 17.58 -1.19 3.22
C THR A 84 18.26 -0.58 2.00
N GLU A 85 19.23 -1.28 1.42
CA GLU A 85 19.75 -0.95 0.09
C GLU A 85 18.68 -1.24 -0.97
N LEU A 86 18.30 -0.19 -1.70
CA LEU A 86 17.25 -0.18 -2.71
C LEU A 86 17.81 0.17 -4.07
N ASN A 87 17.33 -0.50 -5.11
CA ASN A 87 17.64 -0.14 -6.50
C ASN A 87 16.56 0.78 -7.07
N LEU A 88 16.74 2.08 -6.89
CA LEU A 88 15.76 3.09 -7.32
C LEU A 88 15.50 3.07 -8.83
N ASN A 89 16.49 2.69 -9.64
CA ASN A 89 16.33 2.58 -11.10
C ASN A 89 15.41 1.42 -11.52
N LEU A 90 15.27 0.39 -10.68
CA LEU A 90 14.31 -0.69 -10.89
C LEU A 90 12.94 -0.30 -10.35
N ILE A 91 12.91 0.31 -9.15
CA ILE A 91 11.67 0.74 -8.50
C ILE A 91 10.92 1.75 -9.37
N SER A 92 11.61 2.72 -9.96
CA SER A 92 11.00 3.74 -10.83
C SER A 92 10.41 3.20 -12.13
N LYS A 93 10.63 1.92 -12.43
CA LYS A 93 10.06 1.23 -13.61
C LYS A 93 8.92 0.28 -13.25
N LEU A 94 8.65 0.11 -11.96
CA LEU A 94 7.53 -0.69 -11.51
C LEU A 94 6.22 -0.01 -11.91
N SER A 95 5.21 -0.82 -12.19
CA SER A 95 3.86 -0.34 -12.45
C SER A 95 2.86 -1.14 -11.62
N ALA A 96 1.89 -0.45 -11.04
CA ALA A 96 0.74 -1.05 -10.39
C ALA A 96 -0.21 -1.75 -11.39
N GLU A 97 0.01 -1.60 -12.70
CA GLU A 97 -0.63 -2.39 -13.76
C GLU A 97 0.03 -3.74 -14.02
N ASP A 98 1.22 -4.01 -13.46
CA ASP A 98 1.93 -5.25 -13.70
C ASP A 98 1.09 -6.45 -13.24
N MET A 99 1.00 -7.50 -14.08
CA MET A 99 0.27 -8.72 -13.75
C MET A 99 0.78 -9.39 -12.48
N ALA A 100 2.07 -9.20 -12.15
CA ALA A 100 2.68 -9.68 -10.91
C ALA A 100 2.02 -9.10 -9.64
N VAL A 101 1.31 -7.96 -9.73
CA VAL A 101 0.50 -7.42 -8.63
C VAL A 101 -0.56 -8.42 -8.17
N TRP A 102 -1.12 -9.21 -9.08
CA TRP A 102 -2.16 -10.18 -8.77
C TRP A 102 -1.56 -11.50 -8.24
N GLU A 103 -0.28 -11.77 -8.46
CA GLU A 103 0.34 -12.98 -7.94
C GLU A 103 0.40 -12.96 -6.40
N ASN A 104 -0.05 -14.07 -5.79
CA ASN A 104 0.02 -14.26 -4.35
C ASN A 104 1.48 -14.38 -3.92
N ASP A 105 1.84 -13.71 -2.82
CA ASP A 105 3.19 -13.70 -2.21
C ASP A 105 4.31 -13.16 -3.12
N LYS A 106 3.93 -12.50 -4.22
CA LYS A 106 4.83 -11.74 -5.08
C LYS A 106 4.83 -10.27 -4.67
N PHE A 107 5.98 -9.77 -4.21
CA PHE A 107 6.17 -8.34 -3.92
C PHE A 107 6.91 -7.69 -5.10
N LEU A 108 6.51 -6.49 -5.49
CA LEU A 108 7.18 -5.74 -6.54
C LEU A 108 8.45 -5.06 -6.03
N ILE A 109 8.39 -4.53 -4.80
CA ILE A 109 9.53 -3.94 -4.12
C ILE A 109 10.22 -5.01 -3.27
N GLU A 110 11.48 -5.30 -3.60
CA GLU A 110 12.29 -6.24 -2.83
C GLU A 110 12.40 -5.83 -1.36
N LYS A 111 12.38 -6.82 -0.46
CA LYS A 111 12.46 -6.64 1.00
C LYS A 111 11.28 -5.85 1.60
N SER A 112 10.18 -5.70 0.84
CA SER A 112 8.93 -5.23 1.39
C SER A 112 8.48 -6.11 2.56
N TYR A 113 8.14 -5.48 3.67
CA TYR A 113 7.48 -6.13 4.79
C TYR A 113 5.95 -6.11 4.62
N LEU A 114 5.45 -5.02 4.04
CA LEU A 114 4.06 -4.78 3.67
C LEU A 114 4.04 -3.97 2.36
N GLU A 115 3.23 -4.39 1.40
CA GLU A 115 3.06 -3.69 0.12
C GLU A 115 1.57 -3.44 -0.14
N ILE A 116 1.24 -2.21 -0.52
CA ILE A 116 -0.09 -1.75 -0.90
C ILE A 116 -0.05 -1.38 -2.37
N ILE A 117 -1.05 -1.85 -3.12
CA ILE A 117 -1.28 -1.47 -4.50
C ILE A 117 -2.65 -0.81 -4.58
N ALA A 118 -2.66 0.46 -4.96
CA ALA A 118 -3.87 1.21 -5.28
C ALA A 118 -4.13 1.10 -6.79
N PHE A 119 -5.35 0.71 -7.17
CA PHE A 119 -5.70 0.47 -8.56
C PHE A 119 -7.03 1.15 -8.90
N ASP A 120 -6.96 2.13 -9.82
CA ASP A 120 -8.08 2.89 -10.38
C ASP A 120 -9.06 3.44 -9.32
N SER A 121 -8.57 3.74 -8.12
CA SER A 121 -9.39 4.06 -6.96
C SER A 121 -10.55 3.09 -6.70
N SER A 122 -10.49 1.85 -7.19
CA SER A 122 -11.59 0.88 -7.10
C SER A 122 -11.24 -0.23 -6.12
N TYR A 123 -9.97 -0.63 -6.13
CA TYR A 123 -9.43 -1.71 -5.33
C TYR A 123 -8.14 -1.28 -4.64
N THR A 124 -7.94 -1.84 -3.45
CA THR A 124 -6.65 -1.82 -2.77
C THR A 124 -6.24 -3.26 -2.51
N ILE A 125 -5.09 -3.65 -3.05
CA ILE A 125 -4.45 -4.91 -2.72
C ILE A 125 -3.43 -4.62 -1.62
N ILE A 126 -3.38 -5.46 -0.60
CA ILE A 126 -2.39 -5.38 0.45
C ILE A 126 -1.75 -6.74 0.68
N LYS A 127 -0.42 -6.76 0.67
CA LYS A 127 0.40 -7.94 0.83
C LYS A 127 1.18 -7.87 2.13
N PHE A 128 1.26 -8.99 2.82
CA PHE A 128 1.90 -9.09 4.14
C PHE A 128 2.90 -10.24 4.14
N THR A 129 4.13 -9.95 4.56
CA THR A 129 5.12 -10.99 4.87
C THR A 129 4.86 -11.64 6.24
N ASP A 130 4.29 -10.89 7.20
CA ASP A 130 3.98 -11.36 8.54
C ASP A 130 2.51 -11.84 8.68
N GLY A 131 2.34 -13.12 9.02
CA GLY A 131 1.02 -13.74 9.21
C GLY A 131 0.21 -13.15 10.38
N LYS A 132 0.87 -12.63 11.42
CA LYS A 132 0.19 -11.99 12.56
C LYS A 132 -0.40 -10.64 12.15
N LEU A 133 0.33 -9.81 11.41
CA LEU A 133 -0.18 -8.55 10.88
C LEU A 133 -1.31 -8.77 9.89
N SER A 134 -1.15 -9.75 9.00
CA SER A 134 -2.18 -10.17 8.07
C SER A 134 -3.48 -10.56 8.81
N SER A 135 -3.36 -11.24 9.94
CA SER A 135 -4.50 -11.63 10.78
C SER A 135 -5.15 -10.43 11.49
N LYS A 136 -4.35 -9.51 12.06
CA LYS A 136 -4.88 -8.24 12.64
C LYS A 136 -5.66 -7.43 11.61
N PHE A 137 -5.12 -7.32 10.40
CA PHE A 137 -5.78 -6.64 9.29
C PHE A 137 -7.13 -7.30 8.95
N LYS A 138 -7.14 -8.63 8.79
CA LYS A 138 -8.37 -9.38 8.50
C LYS A 138 -9.41 -9.26 9.61
N GLU A 139 -9.01 -9.27 10.87
CA GLU A 139 -9.92 -9.11 12.01
C GLU A 139 -10.62 -7.75 11.99
N TYR A 140 -9.89 -6.69 11.66
CA TYR A 140 -10.45 -5.34 11.56
C TYR A 140 -11.43 -5.19 10.38
N PHE A 141 -11.03 -5.64 9.19
CA PHE A 141 -11.85 -5.51 7.98
C PHE A 141 -12.95 -6.57 7.84
N LYS A 142 -12.84 -7.68 8.58
CA LYS A 142 -13.77 -8.83 8.55
C LYS A 142 -14.05 -9.24 7.10
N ASP A 143 -15.31 -9.35 6.70
CA ASP A 143 -15.73 -9.82 5.38
C ASP A 143 -15.40 -8.85 4.24
N GLN A 144 -14.96 -7.61 4.56
CA GLN A 144 -14.58 -6.62 3.55
C GLN A 144 -13.18 -6.84 2.99
N ALA A 145 -12.31 -7.55 3.72
CA ALA A 145 -11.03 -8.02 3.20
C ALA A 145 -11.21 -9.42 2.59
N LEU A 146 -11.16 -9.51 1.26
CA LEU A 146 -11.24 -10.78 0.55
C LEU A 146 -9.83 -11.33 0.33
N GLU A 147 -9.65 -12.64 0.35
CA GLU A 147 -8.37 -13.25 -0.01
C GLU A 147 -8.10 -13.00 -1.50
N LEU A 148 -6.90 -12.51 -1.82
CA LEU A 148 -6.51 -12.17 -3.19
C LEU A 148 -6.64 -13.39 -4.12
N GLU A 149 -6.16 -14.55 -3.69
CA GLU A 149 -6.24 -15.80 -4.46
C GLU A 149 -7.68 -16.19 -4.81
N LYS A 150 -8.61 -16.10 -3.85
CA LYS A 150 -10.04 -16.38 -4.07
C LYS A 150 -10.70 -15.38 -5.00
N TYR A 151 -10.20 -14.14 -5.05
CA TYR A 151 -10.70 -13.12 -5.96
C TYR A 151 -10.27 -13.42 -7.40
N ILE A 152 -9.00 -13.80 -7.58
CA ILE A 152 -8.44 -14.14 -8.90
C ILE A 152 -9.05 -15.43 -9.43
N SER A 153 -9.25 -16.47 -8.61
CA SER A 153 -9.82 -17.74 -9.08
C SER A 153 -11.28 -17.63 -9.55
N LYS A 154 -11.96 -16.51 -9.27
CA LYS A 154 -13.37 -16.28 -9.58
C LYS A 154 -13.59 -15.38 -10.79
N ASN A 155 -12.53 -14.77 -11.33
CA ASN A 155 -12.56 -13.85 -12.46
C ASN A 155 -11.59 -14.33 -13.55
#